data_AF-A0A6B2CHI5-F1
#
_entry.id   AF-A0A6B2CHI5-F1
#
_cell.length_a   1.000
_cell.length_b   1.000
_cell.length_c   1.000
_cell.angle_alpha   90.00
_cell.angle_beta   90.00
_cell.angle_gamma   90.00
#
_symmetry.space_group_name_H-M   'P 1'
#
loop_
_entity.id
_entity.type
_entity.pdbx_description
1 polymer ?
#
loop_
_entity_poly.entity_id
_entity_poly.type
_entity_poly.pdbx_seq_one_letter_code
_entity_poly.pdbx_strand_id
1 'polypeptide(L)'
;MDQLGTGLGGKGSAGVTAYVKQNPWSIGYVELNYAIVNNLSVAAVRNPATGEFVMPSLSSTLNALNAVNLAQLPSVLDNWYPYAGIFMNIKAQGAYPIVGGTYLHAPANYTDCNKAIAVYLFLKYILTQGQHELLTGYVPLPSAAAQKLVNELGNDVTCNGKPVANLVG
;
A
#
# COMPACT_ATOMS: atom_id res chain seq x y z
N MET A 1 10.08 -21.78 -9.16
CA MET A 1 10.20 -23.08 -8.49
C MET A 1 11.30 -22.93 -7.46
N ASP A 2 11.08 -23.36 -6.22
CA ASP A 2 12.16 -23.46 -5.24
C ASP A 2 13.15 -24.55 -5.67
N GLN A 3 14.31 -24.62 -5.02
CA GLN A 3 15.37 -25.58 -5.37
C GLN A 3 14.95 -27.05 -5.15
N LEU A 4 13.78 -27.29 -4.54
CA LEU A 4 13.20 -28.60 -4.28
C LEU A 4 12.18 -29.03 -5.36
N GLY A 5 11.80 -28.15 -6.29
CA GLY A 5 10.90 -28.46 -7.40
C GLY A 5 9.43 -28.62 -7.03
N THR A 6 9.01 -28.14 -5.85
CA THR A 6 7.63 -28.32 -5.32
C THR A 6 6.79 -27.04 -5.42
N GLY A 7 7.39 -25.89 -5.74
CA GLY A 7 6.68 -24.61 -5.86
C GLY A 7 5.90 -24.42 -7.17
N LEU A 8 4.60 -24.15 -7.06
CA LEU A 8 3.74 -23.74 -8.17
C LEU A 8 3.68 -22.20 -8.29
N GLY A 9 3.84 -21.67 -9.50
CA GLY A 9 3.75 -20.23 -9.78
C GLY A 9 2.34 -19.79 -10.14
N GLY A 10 1.61 -19.16 -9.20
CA GLY A 10 0.31 -18.55 -9.45
C GLY A 10 0.41 -17.20 -10.16
N LYS A 11 -0.36 -16.99 -11.24
CA LYS A 11 -0.47 -15.67 -11.88
C LYS A 11 -1.27 -14.71 -10.99
N GLY A 12 -0.56 -13.83 -10.28
CA GLY A 12 -1.13 -12.86 -9.35
C GLY A 12 -1.82 -13.50 -8.13
N SER A 13 -2.40 -12.69 -7.24
CA SER A 13 -3.06 -13.17 -6.01
C SER A 13 -4.20 -14.13 -6.29
N ALA A 14 -4.94 -13.96 -7.39
CA ALA A 14 -6.01 -14.87 -7.80
C ALA A 14 -5.47 -16.27 -8.14
N GLY A 15 -4.37 -16.35 -8.88
CA GLY A 15 -3.72 -17.62 -9.20
C GLY A 15 -3.15 -18.32 -7.96
N VAL A 16 -2.52 -17.56 -7.06
CA VAL A 16 -2.04 -18.10 -5.77
C VAL A 16 -3.21 -18.62 -4.93
N THR A 17 -4.30 -17.85 -4.82
CA THR A 17 -5.54 -18.26 -4.12
C THR A 17 -6.08 -19.57 -4.68
N ALA A 18 -6.16 -19.70 -6.01
CA ALA A 18 -6.65 -20.91 -6.66
C ALA A 18 -5.77 -22.13 -6.33
N TYR A 19 -4.44 -21.97 -6.39
CA TYR A 19 -3.53 -23.05 -6.04
C TYR A 19 -3.60 -23.44 -4.57
N VAL A 20 -3.68 -22.48 -3.64
CA VAL A 20 -3.81 -22.78 -2.20
C VAL A 20 -5.09 -23.57 -1.92
N LYS A 21 -6.21 -23.22 -2.58
CA LYS A 21 -7.47 -23.94 -2.42
C LYS A 21 -7.44 -25.36 -3.00
N GLN A 22 -6.76 -25.57 -4.12
CA GLN A 22 -6.73 -26.84 -4.84
C GLN A 22 -5.69 -27.83 -4.30
N ASN A 23 -4.69 -27.34 -3.56
CA ASN A 23 -3.58 -28.15 -3.07
C ASN A 23 -3.58 -28.17 -1.54
N PRO A 24 -4.18 -29.20 -0.91
CA PRO A 24 -4.11 -29.38 0.54
C PRO A 24 -2.67 -29.34 1.05
N TRP A 25 -2.48 -28.79 2.25
CA TRP A 25 -1.15 -28.65 2.90
C TRP A 25 -0.18 -27.68 2.21
N SER A 26 -0.65 -26.90 1.25
CA SER A 26 0.14 -25.83 0.63
C SER A 26 0.15 -24.55 1.47
N ILE A 27 1.14 -23.69 1.21
CA ILE A 27 1.24 -22.33 1.74
C ILE A 27 1.43 -21.35 0.58
N GLY A 28 0.79 -20.19 0.67
CA GLY A 28 0.92 -19.11 -0.30
C GLY A 28 0.83 -17.77 0.39
N TYR A 29 1.26 -16.72 -0.31
CA TYR A 29 1.13 -15.33 0.15
C TYR A 29 0.16 -14.59 -0.77
N VAL A 30 -0.83 -13.95 -0.17
CA VAL A 30 -1.81 -13.11 -0.86
C VAL A 30 -2.09 -11.88 0.00
N GLU A 31 -2.60 -10.83 -0.64
CA GLU A 31 -3.09 -9.65 0.08
C GLU A 31 -4.32 -10.02 0.95
N LEU A 32 -4.57 -9.28 2.04
CA LEU A 32 -5.58 -9.58 3.03
C LEU A 32 -7.01 -9.61 2.45
N ASN A 33 -7.34 -8.74 1.49
CA ASN A 33 -8.62 -8.80 0.77
C ASN A 33 -8.85 -10.20 0.20
N TYR A 34 -7.85 -10.76 -0.50
CA TYR A 34 -7.96 -12.08 -1.11
C TYR A 34 -8.26 -13.15 -0.08
N ALA A 35 -7.59 -13.12 1.07
CA ALA A 35 -7.86 -14.06 2.15
C ALA A 35 -9.30 -13.94 2.69
N ILE A 36 -9.77 -12.71 2.93
CA ILE A 36 -11.11 -12.44 3.47
C ILE A 36 -12.18 -12.86 2.46
N VAL A 37 -12.15 -12.35 1.23
CA VAL A 37 -13.21 -12.57 0.24
C VAL A 37 -13.31 -14.03 -0.22
N ASN A 38 -12.20 -14.77 -0.11
CA ASN A 38 -12.15 -16.19 -0.47
C ASN A 38 -12.28 -17.14 0.73
N ASN A 39 -12.45 -16.62 1.94
CA ASN A 39 -12.49 -17.38 3.19
C ASN A 39 -11.30 -18.34 3.34
N LEU A 40 -10.09 -17.83 3.12
CA LEU A 40 -8.86 -18.62 3.27
C LEU A 40 -8.48 -18.73 4.74
N SER A 41 -7.97 -19.90 5.14
CA SER A 41 -7.24 -20.04 6.40
C SER A 41 -5.98 -19.18 6.36
N VAL A 42 -5.74 -18.42 7.43
CA VAL A 42 -4.56 -17.55 7.59
C VAL A 42 -3.78 -17.96 8.83
N ALA A 43 -2.48 -17.67 8.84
CA ALA A 43 -1.60 -17.97 9.97
C ALA A 43 -1.24 -16.69 10.73
N ALA A 44 -1.07 -16.82 12.05
CA ALA A 44 -0.41 -15.79 12.83
C ALA A 44 1.08 -15.74 12.48
N VAL A 45 1.63 -14.55 12.31
CA VAL A 45 3.06 -14.36 12.02
C VAL A 45 3.71 -13.68 13.21
N ARG A 46 4.87 -14.19 13.62
CA ARG A 46 5.66 -13.58 14.69
C ARG A 46 6.21 -12.24 14.22
N ASN A 47 5.86 -11.16 14.89
CA ASN A 47 6.51 -9.88 14.73
C ASN A 47 7.89 -9.94 15.42
N PRO A 48 9.01 -9.84 14.69
CA PRO A 48 10.34 -10.03 15.26
C PRO A 48 10.73 -8.91 16.24
N ALA A 49 10.13 -7.72 16.12
CA ALA A 49 10.45 -6.57 16.97
C ALA A 49 9.76 -6.62 18.33
N THR A 50 8.59 -7.28 18.43
CA THR A 50 7.82 -7.43 19.68
C THR A 50 7.85 -8.86 20.23
N GLY A 51 8.07 -9.86 19.38
CA GLY A 51 7.98 -11.27 19.70
C GLY A 51 6.56 -11.85 19.65
N GLU A 52 5.54 -11.02 19.42
CA GLU A 52 4.13 -11.42 19.40
C GLU A 52 3.76 -12.16 18.12
N PHE A 53 2.94 -13.21 18.22
CA PHE A 53 2.29 -13.82 17.06
C PHE A 53 0.98 -13.10 16.79
N VAL A 54 0.89 -12.43 15.63
CA VAL A 54 -0.23 -11.55 15.30
C VAL A 54 -0.98 -12.12 14.09
N MET A 55 -2.32 -12.20 14.19
CA MET A 55 -3.17 -12.56 13.05
C MET A 55 -3.31 -11.39 12.08
N PRO A 56 -3.38 -11.62 10.76
CA PRO A 56 -3.66 -10.56 9.81
C PRO A 56 -5.12 -10.10 9.94
N SER A 57 -5.33 -8.79 10.07
CA SER A 57 -6.64 -8.16 10.20
C SER A 57 -6.53 -6.67 9.89
N LEU A 58 -7.65 -6.00 9.63
CA LEU A 58 -7.67 -4.54 9.48
C LEU A 58 -7.08 -3.82 10.71
N SER A 59 -7.38 -4.30 11.92
CA SER A 59 -6.86 -3.72 13.16
C SER A 59 -5.35 -3.89 13.29
N SER A 60 -4.81 -5.09 13.01
CA SER A 60 -3.37 -5.33 13.10
C SER A 60 -2.57 -4.63 12.00
N THR A 61 -3.18 -4.39 10.82
CA THR A 61 -2.63 -3.52 9.77
C THR A 61 -2.62 -2.06 10.20
N LEU A 62 -3.71 -1.55 10.79
CA LEU A 62 -3.78 -0.19 11.33
C LEU A 62 -2.76 0.04 12.46
N ASN A 63 -2.58 -0.94 13.35
CA ASN A 63 -1.60 -0.85 14.43
C ASN A 63 -0.18 -0.69 13.89
N ALA A 64 0.18 -1.40 12.81
CA ALA A 64 1.46 -1.22 12.15
C ALA A 64 1.57 0.17 11.52
N LEU A 65 0.56 0.58 10.75
CA LEU A 65 0.54 1.84 10.01
C LEU A 65 0.63 3.08 10.91
N ASN A 66 -0.13 3.10 12.01
CA ASN A 66 -0.17 4.22 12.94
C ASN A 66 1.12 4.37 13.78
N ALA A 67 1.92 3.31 13.89
CA ALA A 67 3.17 3.32 14.63
C ALA A 67 4.39 3.64 13.75
N VAL A 68 4.20 3.83 12.44
CA VAL A 68 5.28 4.27 11.54
C VAL A 68 5.63 5.73 11.80
N ASN A 69 6.93 6.02 11.83
CA ASN A 69 7.43 7.39 11.86
C ASN A 69 7.24 8.04 10.49
N LEU A 70 6.12 8.73 10.29
CA LEU A 70 5.77 9.40 9.04
C LEU A 70 6.78 10.48 8.63
N ALA A 71 7.57 11.02 9.57
CA ALA A 71 8.62 11.99 9.25
C ALA A 71 9.78 11.37 8.45
N GLN A 72 9.88 10.04 8.40
CA GLN A 72 10.85 9.32 7.57
C GLN A 72 10.34 9.10 6.15
N LEU A 73 9.08 9.43 5.83
CA LEU A 73 8.58 9.30 4.47
C LEU A 73 9.25 10.35 3.57
N PRO A 74 9.75 9.94 2.40
CA PRO A 74 10.37 10.87 1.48
C PRO A 74 9.31 11.77 0.82
N SER A 75 9.75 12.73 0.00
CA SER A 75 8.85 13.52 -0.86
C SER A 75 8.27 12.64 -1.98
N VAL A 76 7.14 13.04 -2.58
CA VAL A 76 6.56 12.33 -3.75
C VAL A 76 7.52 12.19 -4.94
N LEU A 77 8.49 13.10 -5.10
CA LEU A 77 9.47 13.06 -6.19
C LEU A 77 10.73 12.23 -5.89
N ASP A 78 10.92 11.85 -4.63
CA ASP A 78 12.11 11.13 -4.21
C ASP A 78 12.05 9.64 -4.60
N ASN A 79 13.18 8.95 -4.44
CA ASN A 79 13.22 7.50 -4.60
C ASN A 79 12.53 6.81 -3.41
N TRP A 80 11.37 6.20 -3.66
CA TRP A 80 10.60 5.44 -2.66
C TRP A 80 11.11 4.01 -2.42
N TYR A 81 12.01 3.49 -3.27
CA TYR A 81 12.50 2.11 -3.15
C TYR A 81 13.11 1.77 -1.75
N PRO A 82 13.94 2.64 -1.13
CA PRO A 82 14.46 2.38 0.22
C PRO A 82 13.38 2.30 1.31
N TYR A 83 12.18 2.83 1.05
CA TYR A 83 11.08 2.91 1.99
C TYR A 83 10.01 1.83 1.78
N ALA A 84 10.21 0.90 0.84
CA ALA A 84 9.27 -0.20 0.58
C ALA A 84 8.97 -1.06 1.82
N GLY A 85 9.94 -1.14 2.75
CA GLY A 85 9.83 -1.86 4.02
C GLY A 85 9.38 -1.02 5.22
N ILE A 86 9.02 0.26 5.05
CA ILE A 86 8.81 1.19 6.18
C ILE A 86 7.64 0.79 7.09
N PHE A 87 6.73 -0.06 6.61
CA PHE A 87 5.58 -0.57 7.38
C PHE A 87 5.78 -2.01 7.90
N MET A 88 6.93 -2.64 7.64
CA MET A 88 7.19 -4.03 8.04
C MET A 88 7.81 -4.09 9.44
N ASN A 89 7.52 -5.16 10.18
CA ASN A 89 8.14 -5.47 11.47
C ASN A 89 8.10 -4.31 12.49
N ILE A 90 7.03 -3.52 12.46
CA ILE A 90 6.87 -2.35 13.33
C ILE A 90 6.82 -2.79 14.79
N LYS A 91 7.61 -2.12 15.63
CA LYS A 91 7.64 -2.37 17.07
C LYS A 91 6.43 -1.72 17.76
N ALA A 92 5.26 -2.29 17.53
CA ALA A 92 4.01 -1.89 18.16
C ALA A 92 3.16 -3.12 18.52
N GLN A 93 2.48 -3.04 19.66
CA GLN A 93 1.61 -4.12 20.14
C GLN A 93 0.53 -4.42 19.10
N GLY A 94 0.35 -5.70 18.78
CA GLY A 94 -0.65 -6.15 17.81
C GLY A 94 -0.40 -5.68 16.38
N ALA A 95 0.80 -5.17 16.05
CA ALA A 95 1.16 -4.81 14.67
C ALA A 95 1.52 -6.05 13.85
N TYR A 96 0.82 -6.25 12.74
CA TYR A 96 1.12 -7.35 11.83
C TYR A 96 2.48 -7.10 11.14
N PRO A 97 3.39 -8.09 11.05
CA PRO A 97 4.76 -7.84 10.59
C PRO A 97 4.90 -7.68 9.07
N ILE A 98 3.94 -8.13 8.28
CA ILE A 98 3.98 -8.10 6.81
C ILE A 98 2.92 -7.12 6.31
N VAL A 99 3.21 -5.82 6.47
CA VAL A 99 2.37 -4.71 5.99
C VAL A 99 3.18 -3.89 4.99
N GLY A 100 2.53 -3.43 3.93
CA GLY A 100 3.16 -2.63 2.88
C GLY A 100 2.20 -1.61 2.28
N GLY A 101 2.77 -0.53 1.76
CA GLY A 101 2.04 0.44 0.95
C GLY A 101 1.87 -0.06 -0.48
N THR A 102 0.82 0.42 -1.15
CA THR A 102 0.72 0.34 -2.62
C THR A 102 1.03 1.71 -3.21
N TYR A 103 1.57 1.73 -4.42
CA TYR A 103 2.11 2.95 -5.03
C TYR A 103 1.46 3.20 -6.38
N LEU A 104 1.23 4.47 -6.67
CA LEU A 104 0.90 4.96 -8.01
C LEU A 104 2.09 5.73 -8.54
N HIS A 105 2.41 5.49 -9.81
CA HIS A 105 3.47 6.21 -10.50
C HIS A 105 2.86 7.04 -11.62
N ALA A 106 3.13 8.34 -11.62
CA ALA A 106 2.69 9.27 -12.63
C ALA A 106 3.81 10.26 -12.96
N PRO A 107 3.90 10.75 -14.21
CA PRO A 107 4.79 11.86 -14.53
C PRO A 107 4.49 13.07 -13.63
N ALA A 108 5.53 13.78 -13.23
CA ALA A 108 5.41 15.05 -12.52
C ALA A 108 5.25 16.24 -13.49
N ASN A 109 5.87 16.17 -14.67
CA ASN A 109 5.90 17.28 -15.62
C ASN A 109 5.08 16.93 -16.87
N TYR A 110 4.21 17.85 -17.27
CA TYR A 110 3.35 17.73 -18.45
C TYR A 110 3.49 18.95 -19.36
N THR A 111 3.22 18.73 -20.65
CA THR A 111 3.03 19.81 -21.64
C THR A 111 1.55 20.01 -21.98
N ASP A 112 0.75 18.95 -21.89
CA ASP A 112 -0.72 18.99 -21.95
C ASP A 112 -1.30 19.32 -20.56
N CYS A 113 -1.81 20.54 -20.41
CA CYS A 113 -2.33 21.00 -19.14
C CYS A 113 -3.65 20.34 -18.74
N ASN A 114 -4.49 19.92 -19.70
CA ASN A 114 -5.72 19.21 -19.38
C ASN A 114 -5.39 17.84 -18.76
N LYS A 115 -4.37 17.16 -19.31
CA LYS A 115 -3.85 15.91 -18.75
C LYS A 115 -3.24 16.12 -17.36
N ALA A 116 -2.45 17.17 -17.18
CA ALA A 116 -1.85 17.50 -15.87
C ALA A 116 -2.94 17.70 -14.80
N ILE A 117 -3.98 18.48 -15.13
CA ILE A 117 -5.13 18.73 -14.24
C ILE A 117 -5.85 17.43 -13.91
N ALA A 118 -6.16 16.60 -14.91
CA ALA A 118 -6.87 15.34 -14.69
C ALA A 118 -6.09 14.37 -13.78
N VAL A 119 -4.77 14.24 -13.99
CA VAL A 119 -3.91 13.41 -13.13
C VAL A 119 -3.87 13.96 -11.71
N TYR A 120 -3.68 15.28 -11.54
CA TYR A 120 -3.67 15.90 -10.22
C TYR A 120 -4.98 15.70 -9.46
N LEU A 121 -6.12 15.95 -10.11
CA LEU A 121 -7.44 15.77 -9.50
C LEU A 121 -7.69 14.30 -9.12
N PHE A 122 -7.28 13.36 -9.96
CA PHE A 122 -7.40 11.93 -9.68
C PHE A 122 -6.55 11.51 -8.47
N LEU A 123 -5.28 11.90 -8.42
CA LEU A 123 -4.39 11.57 -7.30
C LEU A 123 -4.87 12.26 -6.01
N LYS A 124 -5.33 13.51 -6.09
CA LYS A 124 -5.94 14.24 -4.97
C LYS A 124 -7.21 13.54 -4.46
N TYR A 125 -8.07 13.05 -5.36
CA TYR A 125 -9.25 12.27 -4.99
C TYR A 125 -8.87 11.02 -4.20
N ILE A 126 -7.91 10.23 -4.71
CA ILE A 126 -7.44 9.00 -4.06
C ILE A 126 -6.94 9.29 -2.63
N LEU A 127 -6.17 10.35 -2.45
CA LEU A 127 -5.62 10.74 -1.15
C LEU A 127 -6.63 11.41 -0.21
N THR A 128 -7.81 11.77 -0.70
CA THR A 128 -8.86 12.43 0.10
C THR A 128 -10.10 11.55 0.15
N GLN A 129 -11.08 11.80 -0.71
CA GLN A 129 -12.37 11.13 -0.72
C GLN A 129 -12.22 9.61 -0.91
N GLY A 130 -11.29 9.17 -1.76
CA GLY A 130 -11.03 7.76 -2.01
C GLY A 130 -10.56 6.98 -0.77
N GLN A 131 -10.04 7.65 0.27
CA GLN A 131 -9.70 7.00 1.54
C GLN A 131 -10.94 6.52 2.32
N HIS A 132 -12.15 6.94 1.93
CA HIS A 132 -13.41 6.46 2.48
C HIS A 132 -14.06 5.34 1.65
N GLU A 133 -13.50 5.02 0.47
CA GLU A 133 -14.05 4.06 -0.48
C GLU A 133 -13.14 2.83 -0.66
N LEU A 134 -12.62 2.33 0.47
CA LEU A 134 -11.64 1.26 0.46
C LEU A 134 -12.30 -0.11 0.32
N LEU A 135 -11.66 -0.99 -0.45
CA LEU A 135 -11.99 -2.40 -0.48
C LEU A 135 -11.73 -3.05 0.88
N THR A 136 -12.50 -4.07 1.23
CA THR A 136 -12.26 -4.89 2.43
C THR A 136 -10.81 -5.38 2.46
N GLY A 137 -10.16 -5.36 3.62
CA GLY A 137 -8.75 -5.75 3.76
C GLY A 137 -7.76 -4.59 3.62
N TYR A 138 -8.17 -3.45 3.07
CA TYR A 138 -7.38 -2.22 3.04
C TYR A 138 -7.73 -1.28 4.20
N VAL A 139 -6.75 -0.50 4.62
CA VAL A 139 -6.90 0.51 5.68
C VAL A 139 -6.52 1.89 5.13
N PRO A 140 -7.16 2.98 5.58
CA PRO A 140 -6.85 4.32 5.10
C PRO A 140 -5.44 4.73 5.53
N LEU A 141 -4.82 5.58 4.73
CA LEU A 141 -3.59 6.28 5.12
C LEU A 141 -3.86 7.14 6.37
N PRO A 142 -2.87 7.33 7.25
CA PRO A 142 -2.97 8.33 8.30
C PRO A 142 -3.26 9.71 7.70
N SER A 143 -4.20 10.45 8.27
CA SER A 143 -4.65 11.74 7.75
C SER A 143 -3.49 12.73 7.53
N ALA A 144 -2.51 12.74 8.44
CA ALA A 144 -1.32 13.57 8.33
C ALA A 144 -0.45 13.20 7.10
N ALA A 145 -0.31 11.91 6.79
CA ALA A 145 0.42 11.44 5.61
C ALA A 145 -0.33 11.82 4.33
N ALA A 146 -1.64 11.58 4.29
CA ALA A 146 -2.49 11.95 3.16
C ALA A 146 -2.43 13.47 2.87
N GLN A 147 -2.52 14.30 3.91
CA GLN A 147 -2.45 15.75 3.76
C GLN A 147 -1.08 16.22 3.25
N LYS A 148 0.02 15.64 3.75
CA LYS A 148 1.38 15.92 3.25
C LYS A 148 1.46 15.63 1.74
N LEU A 149 1.01 14.45 1.31
CA LEU A 149 1.04 14.04 -0.10
C LEU A 149 0.17 14.94 -0.99
N VAL A 150 -1.03 15.35 -0.53
CA VAL A 150 -1.90 16.28 -1.28
C VAL A 150 -1.21 17.64 -1.48
N ASN A 151 -0.53 18.15 -0.45
CA ASN A 151 0.18 19.42 -0.54
C ASN A 151 1.36 19.34 -1.51
N GLU A 152 2.14 18.26 -1.45
CA GLU A 152 3.26 17.99 -2.35
C GLU A 152 2.78 17.89 -3.81
N LEU A 153 1.74 17.10 -4.10
CA LEU A 153 1.19 16.96 -5.44
C LEU A 153 0.77 18.28 -6.09
N GLY A 154 0.21 19.21 -5.32
CA GLY A 154 -0.20 20.52 -5.85
C GLY A 154 0.97 21.36 -6.36
N ASN A 155 2.14 21.20 -5.74
CA ASN A 155 3.37 21.89 -6.11
C ASN A 155 4.16 21.15 -7.19
N ASP A 156 4.19 19.82 -7.09
CA ASP A 156 5.14 18.98 -7.83
C ASP A 156 4.60 18.48 -9.17
N VAL A 157 3.27 18.39 -9.32
CA VAL A 157 2.67 18.18 -10.64
C VAL A 157 2.66 19.52 -11.37
N THR A 158 3.34 19.61 -12.52
CA THR A 158 3.49 20.85 -13.29
C THR A 158 2.95 20.72 -14.72
N CYS A 159 2.46 21.83 -15.26
CA CYS A 159 2.27 22.01 -16.70
C CYS A 159 3.16 23.15 -17.20
N ASN A 160 4.01 22.88 -18.18
CA ASN A 160 4.93 23.87 -18.77
C ASN A 160 5.74 24.63 -17.69
N GLY A 161 6.19 23.91 -16.66
CA GLY A 161 7.00 24.44 -15.56
C GLY A 161 6.22 25.22 -14.49
N LYS A 162 4.89 25.29 -14.57
CA LYS A 162 4.04 25.92 -13.55
C LYS A 162 3.30 24.85 -12.73
N PRO A 163 3.23 24.97 -11.39
CA PRO A 163 2.42 24.08 -10.56
C PRO A 163 0.98 23.99 -11.05
N VAL A 164 0.47 22.77 -11.18
CA VAL A 164 -0.88 22.51 -11.69
C VAL A 164 -1.95 23.07 -10.76
N ALA A 165 -1.69 23.17 -9.45
CA ALA A 165 -2.61 23.77 -8.48
C ALA A 165 -3.04 25.19 -8.87
N ASN A 166 -2.18 25.93 -9.57
CA ASN A 166 -2.48 27.28 -10.05
C ASN A 166 -3.48 27.31 -11.24
N LEU A 167 -3.78 26.14 -11.83
CA LEU A 167 -4.66 25.99 -12.99
C LEU A 167 -6.04 25.47 -12.63
N VAL A 168 -6.25 25.03 -11.38
CA VAL A 168 -7.47 24.34 -10.91
C VAL A 168 -8.28 25.17 -9.91
N GLY A 169 -8.15 26.50 -10.01
CA GLY A 169 -8.85 27.48 -9.16
C GLY A 169 -10.36 27.24 -9.09
#